data_AF-A0A1T3WGP1-F1
#
_entry.id   AF-A0A1T3WGP1-F1
#
_cell.length_a   1.000
_cell.length_b   1.000
_cell.length_c   1.000
_cell.angle_alpha   90.00
_cell.angle_beta   90.00
_cell.angle_gamma   90.00
#
_symmetry.space_group_name_H-M   'P 1'
#
loop_
_entity.id
_entity.type
_entity.pdbx_description
1 polymer ?
#
loop_
_entity_poly.entity_id
_entity_poly.type
_entity_poly.pdbx_seq_one_letter_code
_entity_poly.pdbx_strand_id
1 'polypeptide(L)'
;YYGADITHGSPFRRAYEEGLLLDSNVHVGVRGSIYSRQDLVEDANFGFSVITCRDIDSLGAEGVLARIKERVGDAPVYVSVDIDVLDPAHAPGTGTPEAGGMSSRELLDIVRGLDGVNLVGADVVEVSPAYDHAEITSIAAANVTWEFLSVFARKVQR
;
A
#
# COMPACT_ATOMS: atom_id res chain seq x y z
N TYR A 1 13.68 6.56 -13.16
CA TYR A 1 14.80 5.85 -12.51
C TYR A 1 15.89 5.62 -13.55
N TYR A 2 17.15 6.04 -13.33
CA TYR A 2 18.27 5.83 -14.28
C TYR A 2 18.00 6.13 -15.78
N GLY A 3 17.17 7.14 -16.08
CA GLY A 3 16.84 7.51 -17.46
C GLY A 3 15.82 6.60 -18.17
N ALA A 4 15.21 5.64 -17.47
CA ALA A 4 14.13 4.80 -18.00
C ALA A 4 12.74 5.28 -17.52
N ASP A 5 11.79 5.28 -18.45
CA ASP A 5 10.40 5.73 -18.23
C ASP A 5 9.50 4.65 -17.59
N ILE A 6 9.87 3.37 -17.72
CA ILE A 6 9.11 2.22 -17.19
C ILE A 6 9.97 1.44 -16.21
N THR A 7 9.60 1.52 -14.93
CA THR A 7 10.27 0.89 -13.80
C THR A 7 9.24 0.55 -12.71
N HIS A 8 9.64 -0.20 -11.68
CA HIS A 8 8.75 -0.52 -10.55
C HIS A 8 8.27 0.74 -9.78
N GLY A 9 9.01 1.85 -9.83
CA GLY A 9 8.63 3.12 -9.23
C GLY A 9 7.82 4.07 -10.13
N SER A 10 7.49 3.68 -11.36
CA SER A 10 6.70 4.53 -12.27
C SER A 10 5.24 4.09 -12.57
N PRO A 11 4.66 2.99 -12.05
CA PRO A 11 3.37 2.50 -12.52
C PRO A 11 2.22 3.49 -12.28
N PHE A 12 2.14 4.13 -11.10
CA PHE A 12 1.07 5.09 -10.81
C PHE A 12 1.19 6.38 -11.62
N ARG A 13 2.42 6.81 -11.95
CA ARG A 13 2.64 7.91 -12.89
C ARG A 13 2.13 7.56 -14.29
N ARG A 14 2.40 6.35 -14.79
CA ARG A 14 1.86 5.89 -16.08
C ARG A 14 0.32 5.83 -16.03
N ALA A 15 -0.25 5.28 -14.97
CA ALA A 15 -1.70 5.21 -14.78
C ALA A 15 -2.36 6.60 -14.75
N TYR A 16 -1.73 7.58 -14.11
CA TYR A 16 -2.18 8.97 -14.16
C TYR A 16 -2.13 9.54 -15.58
N GLU A 17 -0.99 9.42 -16.26
CA GLU A 17 -0.80 9.96 -17.62
C GLU A 17 -1.73 9.29 -18.66
N GLU A 18 -2.13 8.03 -18.43
CA GLU A 18 -3.08 7.29 -19.25
C GLU A 18 -4.56 7.52 -18.85
N GLY A 19 -4.84 8.33 -17.82
CA GLY A 19 -6.20 8.65 -17.40
C GLY A 19 -6.93 7.50 -16.70
N LEU A 20 -6.18 6.59 -16.05
CA LEU A 20 -6.70 5.40 -15.37
C LEU A 20 -6.99 5.63 -13.88
N LEU A 21 -6.66 6.80 -13.33
CA LEU A 21 -6.82 7.15 -11.93
C LEU A 21 -7.94 8.17 -11.72
N LEU A 22 -8.60 8.07 -10.56
CA LEU A 22 -9.54 9.10 -10.05
C LEU A 22 -8.79 10.05 -9.11
N ASP A 23 -9.40 11.17 -8.72
CA ASP A 23 -8.80 12.11 -7.74
C ASP A 23 -8.97 11.68 -6.28
N SER A 24 -9.44 10.45 -6.04
CA SER A 24 -9.74 9.89 -4.71
C SER A 24 -8.72 8.85 -4.24
N ASN A 25 -7.47 8.95 -4.70
CA ASN A 25 -6.41 8.00 -4.35
C ASN A 25 -5.72 8.37 -3.02
N VAL A 26 -5.10 7.37 -2.39
CA VAL A 26 -4.31 7.52 -1.17
C VAL A 26 -3.11 6.57 -1.15
N HIS A 27 -1.93 7.09 -0.82
CA HIS A 27 -0.76 6.31 -0.43
C HIS A 27 -0.69 6.19 1.10
N VAL A 28 -0.42 4.99 1.60
CA VAL A 28 -0.39 4.68 3.04
C VAL A 28 0.93 4.01 3.38
N GLY A 29 1.61 4.48 4.42
CA GLY A 29 2.90 3.93 4.85
C GLY A 29 4.11 4.54 4.14
N VAL A 30 3.95 5.69 3.50
CA VAL A 30 5.07 6.39 2.84
C VAL A 30 6.13 6.78 3.88
N ARG A 31 7.38 6.43 3.60
CA ARG A 31 8.56 6.75 4.40
C ARG A 31 9.83 6.75 3.53
N GLY A 32 10.98 6.95 4.17
CA GLY A 32 12.29 6.92 3.51
C GLY A 32 12.72 8.28 2.99
N SER A 33 13.96 8.35 2.51
CA SER A 33 14.49 9.54 1.87
C SER A 33 13.98 9.67 0.45
N ILE A 34 13.31 10.77 0.14
CA ILE A 34 12.92 11.11 -1.24
C ILE A 34 14.15 11.48 -2.07
N TYR A 35 14.17 11.08 -3.34
CA TYR A 35 15.23 11.49 -4.27
C TYR A 35 15.11 12.99 -4.59
N SER A 36 13.89 13.53 -4.60
CA SER A 36 13.66 14.95 -4.77
C SER A 36 12.39 15.42 -4.06
N ARG A 37 12.30 16.72 -3.75
CA ARG A 37 11.02 17.33 -3.31
C ARG A 37 9.95 17.32 -4.40
N GLN A 38 10.33 17.15 -5.68
CA GLN A 38 9.37 17.09 -6.78
C GLN A 38 8.52 15.82 -6.69
N ASP A 39 9.05 14.73 -6.15
CA ASP A 39 8.32 13.46 -5.98
C ASP A 39 7.04 13.68 -5.15
N LEU A 40 7.11 14.48 -4.08
CA LEU A 40 5.95 14.83 -3.25
C LEU A 40 4.96 15.79 -3.95
N VAL A 41 5.47 16.66 -4.84
CA VAL A 41 4.65 17.60 -5.60
C VAL A 41 3.91 16.88 -6.72
N GLU A 42 4.57 15.93 -7.39
CA GLU A 42 3.99 15.07 -8.42
C GLU A 42 2.88 14.18 -7.83
N ASP A 43 3.11 13.52 -6.69
CA ASP A 43 2.09 12.72 -6.00
C ASP A 43 0.82 13.52 -5.69
N ALA A 44 0.98 14.75 -5.18
CA ALA A 44 -0.14 15.65 -4.92
C ALA A 44 -0.88 16.06 -6.21
N ASN A 45 -0.14 16.28 -7.30
CA ASN A 45 -0.72 16.59 -8.61
C ASN A 45 -1.44 15.40 -9.26
N PHE A 46 -1.06 14.17 -8.90
CA PHE A 46 -1.71 12.93 -9.35
C PHE A 46 -2.99 12.60 -8.59
N GLY A 47 -3.41 13.45 -7.65
CA GLY A 47 -4.62 13.25 -6.86
C GLY A 47 -4.43 12.25 -5.71
N PHE A 48 -3.20 11.97 -5.28
CA PHE A 48 -2.96 11.16 -4.09
C PHE A 48 -2.95 12.03 -2.82
N SER A 49 -3.68 11.59 -1.79
CA SER A 49 -3.35 11.96 -0.43
C SER A 49 -2.29 11.01 0.13
N VAL A 50 -1.58 11.43 1.17
CA VAL A 50 -0.53 10.63 1.78
C VAL A 50 -0.79 10.46 3.27
N ILE A 51 -0.68 9.22 3.75
CA ILE A 51 -0.62 8.86 5.16
C ILE A 51 0.77 8.25 5.37
N THR A 52 1.63 8.94 6.10
CA THR A 52 3.02 8.50 6.34
C THR A 52 3.08 7.46 7.45
N CYS A 53 4.17 6.66 7.54
CA CYS A 53 4.37 5.76 8.70
C CYS A 53 4.31 6.51 10.04
N ARG A 54 4.77 7.76 10.08
CA ARG A 54 4.69 8.60 11.29
C ARG A 54 3.26 8.98 11.65
N ASP A 55 2.37 9.14 10.67
CA ASP A 55 0.96 9.36 10.94
C ASP A 55 0.34 8.11 11.58
N ILE A 56 0.73 6.92 11.13
CA ILE A 56 0.24 5.62 11.63
C ILE A 56 0.54 5.48 13.14
N ASP A 57 1.74 5.85 13.59
CA ASP A 57 2.11 5.83 15.02
C ASP A 57 1.11 6.62 15.89
N SER A 58 0.58 7.72 15.36
CA SER A 58 -0.34 8.61 16.09
C SER A 58 -1.82 8.25 15.91
N LEU A 59 -2.19 7.74 14.73
CA LEU A 59 -3.57 7.44 14.35
C LEU A 59 -4.00 6.02 14.75
N GLY A 60 -3.03 5.10 14.81
CA GLY A 60 -3.31 3.66 14.82
C GLY A 60 -4.04 3.18 13.55
N ALA A 61 -4.26 1.87 13.45
CA ALA A 61 -4.95 1.27 12.31
C ALA A 61 -6.36 1.85 12.08
N GLU A 62 -7.12 2.12 13.15
CA GLU A 62 -8.47 2.68 13.04
C GLU A 62 -8.50 4.09 12.45
N GLY A 63 -7.57 4.96 12.88
CA GLY A 63 -7.49 6.32 12.35
C GLY A 63 -7.04 6.35 10.89
N VAL A 64 -6.13 5.45 10.50
CA VAL A 64 -5.73 5.25 9.10
C VAL A 64 -6.92 4.80 8.25
N LEU A 65 -7.66 3.80 8.73
CA LEU A 65 -8.86 3.29 8.08
C LEU A 65 -9.93 4.36 7.88
N ALA A 66 -10.17 5.19 8.89
CA ALA A 66 -11.12 6.30 8.78
C ALA A 66 -10.73 7.25 7.63
N ARG A 67 -9.45 7.62 7.54
CA ARG A 67 -8.94 8.48 6.46
C ARG A 67 -9.00 7.83 5.09
N ILE A 68 -8.72 6.53 4.99
CA ILE A 68 -8.88 5.78 3.73
C ILE A 68 -10.34 5.85 3.28
N LYS A 69 -11.29 5.49 4.17
CA LYS A 69 -12.73 5.47 3.85
C LYS A 69 -13.27 6.85 3.48
N GLU A 70 -12.85 7.89 4.21
CA GLU A 70 -13.19 9.27 3.88
C GLU A 70 -12.69 9.67 2.49
N ARG A 71 -11.46 9.27 2.15
CA ARG A 71 -10.83 9.64 0.87
C ARG A 71 -11.48 8.95 -0.32
N VAL A 72 -11.74 7.64 -0.22
CA VAL A 72 -12.23 6.85 -1.36
C VAL A 72 -13.75 6.88 -1.51
N GLY A 73 -14.50 7.11 -0.43
CA GLY A 73 -15.97 7.10 -0.45
C GLY A 73 -16.53 5.81 -1.05
N ASP A 74 -17.49 5.96 -1.97
CA ASP A 74 -18.14 4.84 -2.67
C ASP A 74 -17.46 4.45 -4.00
N ALA A 75 -16.33 5.08 -4.35
CA ALA A 75 -15.63 4.82 -5.60
C ALA A 75 -15.17 3.34 -5.68
N PRO A 76 -15.05 2.77 -6.90
CA PRO A 76 -14.40 1.46 -7.05
C PRO A 76 -12.92 1.59 -6.64
N VAL A 77 -12.49 0.73 -5.70
CA VAL A 77 -11.13 0.78 -5.14
C VAL A 77 -10.33 -0.46 -5.53
N TYR A 78 -9.15 -0.23 -6.10
CA TYR A 78 -8.11 -1.23 -6.24
C TYR A 78 -7.06 -1.01 -5.15
N VAL A 79 -6.59 -2.07 -4.49
CA VAL A 79 -5.55 -1.97 -3.45
C VAL A 79 -4.31 -2.73 -3.87
N SER A 80 -3.21 -2.02 -4.07
CA SER A 80 -1.90 -2.63 -4.27
C SER A 80 -1.12 -2.56 -2.96
N VAL A 81 -0.64 -3.70 -2.46
CA VAL A 81 0.22 -3.76 -1.28
C VAL A 81 1.64 -4.09 -1.71
N ASP A 82 2.51 -3.11 -1.63
CA ASP A 82 3.95 -3.34 -1.62
C ASP A 82 4.37 -3.89 -0.26
N ILE A 83 4.99 -5.07 -0.23
CA ILE A 83 5.39 -5.70 1.04
C ILE A 83 6.48 -4.90 1.76
N ASP A 84 7.22 -4.04 1.04
CA ASP A 84 8.21 -3.13 1.64
C ASP A 84 7.57 -2.02 2.49
N VAL A 85 6.24 -1.90 2.51
CA VAL A 85 5.53 -1.04 3.47
C VAL A 85 5.74 -1.50 4.92
N LEU A 86 6.02 -2.79 5.12
CA LEU A 86 6.36 -3.34 6.41
C LEU A 86 7.82 -3.00 6.77
N ASP A 87 8.08 -2.87 8.07
CA ASP A 87 9.45 -2.74 8.55
C ASP A 87 10.28 -3.99 8.16
N PRO A 88 11.59 -3.88 7.87
CA PRO A 88 12.43 -5.03 7.56
C PRO A 88 12.45 -6.12 8.64
N ALA A 89 12.10 -5.79 9.90
CA ALA A 89 11.85 -6.78 10.95
C ALA A 89 10.68 -7.74 10.64
N HIS A 90 9.78 -7.34 9.76
CA HIS A 90 8.55 -8.03 9.38
C HIS A 90 8.52 -8.46 7.90
N ALA A 91 9.32 -7.84 7.03
CA ALA A 91 9.44 -8.17 5.61
C ALA A 91 10.89 -7.98 5.11
N PRO A 92 11.86 -8.79 5.55
CA PRO A 92 13.26 -8.65 5.13
C PRO A 92 13.49 -8.98 3.65
N GLY A 93 12.61 -9.77 3.04
CA GLY A 93 12.69 -10.29 1.68
C GLY A 93 12.06 -9.38 0.65
N THR A 94 12.58 -8.17 0.47
CA THR A 94 12.16 -7.21 -0.57
C THR A 94 13.37 -6.54 -1.23
N GLY A 95 13.20 -5.95 -2.41
CA GLY A 95 14.27 -5.28 -3.15
C GLY A 95 14.71 -3.93 -2.56
N THR A 96 13.80 -3.19 -1.93
CA THR A 96 14.01 -1.82 -1.44
C THR A 96 13.60 -1.64 0.04
N PRO A 97 14.25 -2.34 0.99
CA PRO A 97 13.87 -2.26 2.39
C PRO A 97 14.15 -0.87 2.98
N GLU A 98 13.13 -0.25 3.59
CA GLU A 98 13.23 1.04 4.29
C GLU A 98 12.95 0.86 5.79
N ALA A 99 13.77 1.42 6.69
CA ALA A 99 13.55 1.28 8.13
C ALA A 99 12.38 2.15 8.63
N GLY A 100 11.73 1.74 9.73
CA GLY A 100 10.61 2.47 10.35
C GLY A 100 9.28 2.26 9.64
N GLY A 101 9.07 1.05 9.13
CA GLY A 101 7.83 0.64 8.45
C GLY A 101 6.74 0.21 9.40
N MET A 102 5.60 -0.23 8.85
CA MET A 102 4.51 -0.80 9.65
C MET A 102 4.90 -2.16 10.24
N SER A 103 4.28 -2.51 11.36
CA SER A 103 4.24 -3.89 11.83
C SER A 103 3.26 -4.73 11.01
N SER A 104 3.47 -6.05 10.96
CA SER A 104 2.52 -6.95 10.30
C SER A 104 1.10 -6.86 10.87
N ARG A 105 0.96 -6.52 12.17
CA ARG A 105 -0.35 -6.38 12.82
C ARG A 105 -1.12 -5.19 12.28
N GLU A 106 -0.47 -4.03 12.15
CA GLU A 106 -1.11 -2.82 11.62
C GLU A 106 -1.59 -3.02 10.19
N LEU A 107 -0.75 -3.62 9.33
CA LEU A 107 -1.13 -3.92 7.95
C LEU A 107 -2.35 -4.85 7.88
N LEU A 108 -2.35 -5.94 8.67
CA LEU A 108 -3.48 -6.88 8.69
C LEU A 108 -4.77 -6.22 9.21
N ASP A 109 -4.67 -5.37 10.23
CA ASP A 109 -5.84 -4.66 10.78
C ASP A 109 -6.39 -3.63 9.78
N ILE A 110 -5.52 -2.92 9.05
CA ILE A 110 -5.93 -2.05 7.95
C ILE A 110 -6.62 -2.86 6.85
N VAL A 111 -6.04 -3.96 6.38
CA VAL A 111 -6.65 -4.77 5.30
C VAL A 111 -8.01 -5.32 5.71
N ARG A 112 -8.14 -5.86 6.94
CA ARG A 112 -9.42 -6.33 7.50
C ARG A 112 -10.46 -5.22 7.57
N GLY A 113 -10.04 -4.03 7.96
CA GLY A 113 -10.92 -2.87 8.12
C GLY A 113 -11.45 -2.30 6.82
N LEU A 114 -10.94 -2.73 5.65
CA LEU A 114 -11.48 -2.39 4.35
C LEU A 114 -12.86 -3.03 4.07
N ASP A 115 -13.39 -3.84 5.01
CA ASP A 115 -14.80 -4.24 4.96
C ASP A 115 -15.73 -3.02 4.81
N GLY A 116 -16.64 -3.10 3.84
CA GLY A 116 -17.53 -2.03 3.43
C GLY A 116 -16.98 -1.10 2.34
N VAL A 117 -15.69 -1.16 2.01
CA VAL A 117 -15.14 -0.45 0.85
C VAL A 117 -15.53 -1.19 -0.44
N ASN A 118 -15.83 -0.45 -1.51
CA ASN A 118 -16.13 -1.02 -2.82
C ASN A 118 -14.85 -1.54 -3.52
N LEU A 119 -14.22 -2.57 -2.93
CA LEU A 119 -13.03 -3.21 -3.49
C LEU A 119 -13.37 -3.95 -4.79
N VAL A 120 -12.60 -3.68 -5.84
CA VAL A 120 -12.74 -4.31 -7.18
C VAL A 120 -11.54 -5.18 -7.57
N GLY A 121 -10.43 -5.08 -6.85
CA GLY A 121 -9.24 -5.89 -7.04
C GLY A 121 -8.16 -5.57 -6.02
N ALA A 122 -7.18 -6.46 -5.90
CA ALA A 122 -6.01 -6.24 -5.09
C ALA A 122 -4.82 -7.08 -5.57
N ASP A 123 -3.61 -6.63 -5.26
CA ASP A 123 -2.37 -7.39 -5.42
C ASP A 123 -1.44 -7.22 -4.21
N VAL A 124 -0.47 -8.14 -4.11
CA VAL A 124 0.66 -8.06 -3.18
C VAL A 124 1.93 -8.21 -4.00
N VAL A 125 2.83 -7.24 -3.92
CA VAL A 125 4.03 -7.12 -4.77
C VAL A 125 5.33 -7.08 -3.95
N GLU A 126 6.46 -7.10 -4.66
CA GLU A 126 7.83 -6.95 -4.12
C GLU A 126 8.30 -8.01 -3.11
N VAL A 127 7.61 -9.15 -3.00
CA VAL A 127 8.16 -10.32 -2.32
C VAL A 127 9.36 -10.85 -3.11
N SER A 128 10.53 -10.85 -2.49
CA SER A 128 11.79 -11.32 -3.06
C SER A 128 12.35 -12.50 -2.25
N PRO A 129 12.09 -13.75 -2.68
CA PRO A 129 12.54 -14.95 -1.97
C PRO A 129 14.06 -15.04 -1.78
N ALA A 130 14.84 -14.39 -2.65
CA ALA A 130 16.30 -14.38 -2.55
C ALA A 130 16.82 -13.63 -1.32
N TYR A 131 16.03 -12.69 -0.79
CA TYR A 131 16.36 -11.92 0.42
C TYR A 131 15.51 -12.34 1.63
N ASP A 132 14.56 -13.26 1.45
CA ASP A 132 13.67 -13.68 2.52
C ASP A 132 14.39 -14.61 3.50
N HIS A 133 14.20 -14.36 4.80
CA HIS A 133 14.77 -15.16 5.86
C HIS A 133 13.66 -15.91 6.58
N ALA A 134 13.81 -17.24 6.70
CA ALA A 134 12.83 -18.10 7.36
C ALA A 134 11.38 -17.90 6.88
N GLU A 135 11.22 -17.56 5.59
CA GLU A 135 9.93 -17.32 4.93
C GLU A 135 9.10 -16.20 5.57
N ILE A 136 9.71 -15.31 6.36
CA ILE A 136 9.02 -14.25 7.12
C ILE A 136 8.17 -13.39 6.17
N THR A 137 8.76 -12.95 5.07
CA THR A 137 8.11 -12.08 4.08
C THR A 137 7.04 -12.85 3.32
N SER A 138 7.35 -14.09 2.93
CA SER A 138 6.42 -14.98 2.23
C SER A 138 5.18 -15.26 3.07
N ILE A 139 5.34 -15.51 4.37
CA ILE A 139 4.25 -15.70 5.33
C ILE A 139 3.44 -14.41 5.50
N ALA A 140 4.10 -13.25 5.61
CA ALA A 140 3.41 -11.96 5.69
C ALA A 140 2.53 -11.72 4.45
N ALA A 141 3.08 -11.88 3.25
CA ALA A 141 2.36 -11.72 1.99
C ALA A 141 1.20 -12.71 1.83
N ALA A 142 1.40 -13.97 2.23
CA ALA A 142 0.34 -14.98 2.20
C ALA A 142 -0.83 -14.61 3.14
N ASN A 143 -0.55 -14.11 4.34
CA ASN A 143 -1.58 -13.67 5.27
C ASN A 143 -2.31 -12.42 4.77
N VAL A 144 -1.60 -11.43 4.22
CA VAL A 144 -2.24 -10.26 3.58
C VAL A 144 -3.18 -10.68 2.46
N THR A 145 -2.73 -11.60 1.59
CA THR A 145 -3.54 -12.16 0.51
C THR A 145 -4.79 -12.86 1.07
N TRP A 146 -4.65 -13.64 2.14
CA TRP A 146 -5.77 -14.30 2.81
C TRP A 146 -6.79 -13.32 3.39
N GLU A 147 -6.34 -12.21 3.98
CA GLU A 147 -7.24 -11.17 4.49
C GLU A 147 -8.01 -10.48 3.35
N PHE A 148 -7.38 -10.20 2.21
CA PHE A 148 -8.10 -9.70 1.03
C PHE A 148 -9.19 -10.68 0.58
N LEU A 149 -8.87 -11.98 0.46
CA LEU A 149 -9.86 -13.01 0.12
C LEU A 149 -11.03 -13.02 1.11
N SER A 150 -10.75 -12.83 2.40
CA SER A 150 -11.77 -12.77 3.45
C SER A 150 -12.68 -11.55 3.30
N VAL A 151 -12.13 -10.38 2.95
CA VAL A 151 -12.92 -9.16 2.68
C VAL A 151 -13.77 -9.33 1.42
N PHE A 152 -13.20 -9.88 0.33
CA PHE A 152 -13.95 -10.16 -0.89
C PHE A 152 -15.08 -11.17 -0.66
N ALA A 153 -14.86 -12.22 0.12
CA ALA A 153 -15.87 -13.21 0.43
C ALA A 153 -17.08 -12.61 1.16
N ARG A 154 -16.86 -11.67 2.08
CA ARG A 154 -17.96 -10.95 2.77
C ARG A 154 -18.79 -10.11 1.81
N LYS A 155 -18.18 -9.53 0.77
CA LYS A 155 -18.90 -8.78 -0.27
C LYS A 155 -19.86 -9.66 -1.07
N VAL A 156 -19.49 -10.92 -1.33
CA VAL A 156 -20.35 -11.89 -2.05
C VAL A 156 -21.54 -12.37 -1.21
N GLN A 157 -21.41 -12.34 0.13
CA GLN A 157 -22.46 -12.78 1.04
C GLN A 157 -23.54 -11.72 1.34
N ARG A 158 -23.35 -10.47 0.89
CA ARG A 158 -24.31 -9.37 1.02
C ARG A 158 -25.19 -9.26 -0.21
#